data_AF-A0A961BV06-F1
#
_entry.id   AF-A0A961BV06-F1
#
_cell.length_a   1.000
_cell.length_b   1.000
_cell.length_c   1.000
_cell.angle_alpha   90.00
_cell.angle_beta   90.00
_cell.angle_gamma   90.00
#
_symmetry.space_group_name_H-M   'P 1'
#
loop_
_entity.id
_entity.type
_entity.pdbx_description
1 polymer ?
#
loop_
_entity_poly.entity_id
_entity_poly.type
_entity_poly.pdbx_seq_one_letter_code
_entity_poly.pdbx_strand_id
1 'polypeptide(L)' 'AAVLRQAHAAGPDATDDAAVVEAAGYAVVVVPGDERNRKLTVGPDLAVLEADLQAFAAAGR' A
#
# COMPACT_ATOMS: atom_id res chain seq x y z
N ALA A 1 4.45 -9.28 -13.16
CA ALA A 1 4.52 -9.80 -11.77
C ALA A 1 4.99 -11.27 -11.69
N ALA A 2 5.98 -11.71 -12.47
CA ALA A 2 6.48 -13.10 -12.38
C ALA A 2 7.21 -13.38 -11.05
N VAL A 3 8.04 -12.43 -10.60
CA VAL A 3 8.79 -12.49 -9.33
C VAL A 3 7.87 -12.63 -8.13
N LEU A 4 6.87 -11.75 -7.98
CA LEU A 4 5.92 -11.79 -6.87
C LEU A 4 5.18 -13.13 -6.79
N ARG A 5 4.73 -13.66 -7.93
CA ARG A 5 4.06 -14.97 -7.99
C ARG A 5 4.98 -16.12 -7.58
N GLN A 6 6.24 -16.10 -8.00
CA GLN A 6 7.23 -17.09 -7.58
C GLN A 6 7.49 -17.02 -6.07
N ALA A 7 7.61 -15.81 -5.51
CA ALA A 7 7.84 -15.59 -4.09
C ALA A 7 6.65 -16.06 -3.23
N HIS A 8 5.41 -15.81 -3.66
CA HIS A 8 4.21 -16.31 -2.98
C HIS A 8 4.10 -17.84 -2.94
N ALA A 9 4.69 -18.56 -3.92
CA ALA A 9 4.63 -20.02 -3.93
C ALA A 9 5.34 -20.67 -2.73
N ALA A 10 6.20 -19.94 -2.03
CA ALA A 10 6.84 -20.38 -0.80
C ALA A 10 5.95 -20.22 0.46
N GLY A 11 4.75 -19.66 0.33
CA GLY A 11 3.81 -19.45 1.44
C GLY A 11 4.34 -18.55 2.57
N PRO A 12 4.98 -17.40 2.29
CA PRO A 12 5.49 -16.53 3.34
C PRO A 12 4.36 -15.93 4.18
N ASP A 13 4.57 -15.83 5.49
CA ASP A 13 3.70 -15.07 6.38
C ASP A 13 4.09 -13.58 6.32
N ALA A 14 3.59 -12.89 5.31
CA ALA A 14 3.91 -11.51 4.99
C ALA A 14 2.65 -10.65 4.88
N THR A 15 2.72 -9.40 5.34
CA THR A 15 1.57 -8.48 5.37
C THR A 15 1.40 -7.67 4.10
N ASP A 16 2.43 -7.61 3.25
CA ASP A 16 2.42 -6.92 1.96
C ASP A 16 3.35 -7.61 0.94
N ASP A 17 3.25 -7.18 -0.32
CA ASP A 17 4.02 -7.72 -1.44
C ASP A 17 5.52 -7.39 -1.36
N ALA A 18 5.89 -6.29 -0.71
CA ALA A 18 7.30 -5.89 -0.57
C ALA A 18 8.04 -6.90 0.32
N ALA A 19 7.47 -7.22 1.49
CA ALA A 19 7.99 -8.23 2.39
C ALA A 19 8.07 -9.62 1.72
N VAL A 20 7.08 -9.97 0.88
CA VAL A 20 7.10 -11.23 0.09
C VAL A 20 8.33 -11.32 -0.81
N VAL A 21 8.66 -10.26 -1.55
CA VAL A 21 9.79 -10.29 -2.48
C VAL A 21 11.14 -10.06 -1.80
N GLU A 22 11.19 -9.30 -0.71
CA GLU A 22 12.38 -9.15 0.14
C GLU A 22 12.80 -10.49 0.75
N ALA A 23 11.83 -11.25 1.29
CA ALA A 23 12.07 -12.60 1.84
C ALA A 23 12.59 -13.58 0.78
N ALA A 24 12.25 -13.35 -0.50
CA ALA A 24 12.78 -14.11 -1.63
C ALA A 24 14.14 -13.60 -2.15
N GLY A 25 14.76 -12.62 -1.47
CA GLY A 25 16.10 -12.10 -1.75
C GLY A 25 16.14 -11.01 -2.83
N TYR A 26 15.00 -10.46 -3.24
CA TYR A 26 14.96 -9.36 -4.21
C TYR A 26 15.08 -8.00 -3.52
N ALA A 27 15.62 -7.02 -4.25
CA ALA A 27 15.68 -5.64 -3.78
C ALA A 27 14.31 -4.96 -3.91
N VAL A 28 13.92 -4.23 -2.86
CA VAL A 28 12.78 -3.30 -2.85
C VAL A 28 13.30 -1.87 -2.72
N VAL A 29 12.65 -0.95 -3.43
CA VAL A 29 12.94 0.49 -3.35
C VAL A 29 11.73 1.19 -2.76
N VAL A 30 11.94 1.91 -1.66
CA VAL A 30 10.91 2.75 -1.05
C VAL A 30 10.91 4.11 -1.74
N VAL A 31 9.72 4.55 -2.16
CA VAL A 31 9.48 5.88 -2.72
C VAL A 31 8.69 6.70 -1.70
N PRO A 32 8.95 8.01 -1.54
CA PRO A 32 8.17 8.85 -0.65
C PRO A 32 6.67 8.73 -0.94
N GLY A 33 5.91 8.37 0.09
CA GLY A 33 4.46 8.25 0.02
C GLY A 33 3.76 9.59 0.21
N ASP A 34 2.43 9.52 0.17
CA ASP A 34 1.54 10.64 0.48
C ASP A 34 0.58 10.22 1.58
N GLU A 35 0.42 11.05 2.61
CA GLU A 35 -0.50 10.78 3.73
C GLU A 35 -1.96 10.61 3.28
N ARG A 36 -2.32 11.17 2.12
CA ARG A 36 -3.65 10.99 1.51
C ARG A 36 -3.88 9.56 1.01
N ASN A 37 -2.83 8.77 0.79
CA ASN A 37 -2.92 7.33 0.46
C ASN A 37 -3.04 6.46 1.73
N ARG A 38 -3.83 6.92 2.71
CA ARG A 38 -4.07 6.22 3.97
C ARG A 38 -5.02 5.04 3.75
N LYS A 39 -4.80 3.96 4.50
CA LYS A 39 -5.68 2.78 4.50
C LYS A 39 -6.92 3.05 5.37
N LEU A 40 -8.10 2.74 4.85
CA LEU A 40 -9.32 2.64 5.67
C LEU A 40 -9.25 1.36 6.50
N THR A 41 -9.11 1.49 7.82
CA THR A 41 -8.94 0.36 8.75
C THR A 41 -10.00 0.31 9.84
N VAL A 42 -10.49 1.47 10.29
CA VAL A 42 -11.49 1.60 11.35
C VAL A 42 -12.50 2.69 11.03
N GLY A 43 -13.65 2.68 11.72
CA GLY A 43 -14.73 3.66 11.50
C GLY A 43 -14.28 5.13 11.52
N PRO A 44 -13.46 5.57 12.49
CA PRO A 44 -12.97 6.96 12.53
C PRO A 44 -12.17 7.41 11.31
N ASP A 45 -11.55 6.50 10.55
CA ASP A 45 -10.78 6.85 9.35
C ASP A 45 -11.66 7.48 8.26
N LEU A 46 -12.97 7.15 8.26
CA LEU A 46 -13.93 7.65 7.26
C LEU A 46 -13.97 9.17 7.21
N ALA A 47 -14.06 9.84 8.37
CA ALA A 47 -14.17 11.30 8.42
C ALA A 47 -12.94 11.99 7.81
N VAL A 48 -11.75 11.40 8.00
CA VAL A 48 -10.51 11.96 7.47
C VAL A 48 -10.38 11.68 5.97
N LEU A 49 -10.71 10.47 5.53
CA LEU A 49 -10.71 10.09 4.11
C LEU A 49 -11.73 10.88 3.28
N GLU A 50 -12.91 11.14 3.83
CA GLU A 50 -13.93 11.98 3.19
C GLU A 50 -13.41 13.41 2.99
N ALA A 51 -12.76 13.99 4.00
CA ALA A 51 -12.16 15.31 3.90
C ALA A 51 -11.03 15.35 2.84
N ASP A 52 -10.16 14.33 2.82
CA ASP A 52 -9.09 14.22 1.82
C ASP A 52 -9.65 14.14 0.39
N LEU A 53 -10.73 13.36 0.17
CA LEU A 53 -11.38 13.22 -1.13
C LEU A 53 -12.05 14.53 -1.59
N GLN A 54 -12.71 15.24 -0.68
CA GLN A 54 -13.31 16.54 -0.99
C GLN A 54 -12.23 17.57 -1.37
N ALA A 55 -11.11 17.61 -0.63
CA ALA A 55 -9.99 18.47 -0.95
C ALA A 55 -9.33 18.11 -2.30
N PHE A 56 -9.24 16.81 -2.62
CA PHE A 56 -8.75 16.33 -3.90
C PHE A 56 -9.62 16.79 -5.06
N ALA A 57 -10.94 16.59 -4.96
CA ALA A 57 -11.91 17.04 -5.96
C ALA A 57 -11.95 18.56 -6.13
N ALA A 58 -11.90 19.32 -5.02
CA ALA A 58 -11.86 20.78 -5.05
C ALA A 58 -10.59 21.32 -5.71
N ALA A 59 -9.49 20.58 -5.66
CA ALA A 59 -8.24 20.92 -6.35
C ALA A 59 -8.27 20.61 -7.85
N GLY A 60 -9.39 20.09 -8.40
CA GLY A 60 -9.52 19.74 -9.81
C GLY A 60 -8.60 18.60 -10.25
N ARG A 61 -8.20 17.74 -9.31
CA ARG A 61 -7.38 16.56 -9.55
C ARG A 61 -8.23 15.31 -9.52
#